data_AF-A0A6B3EME2-F1
#
_entry.id   AF-A0A6B3EME2-F1
#
_cell.length_a   1.000
_cell.length_b   1.000
_cell.length_c   1.000
_cell.angle_alpha   90.00
_cell.angle_beta   90.00
_cell.angle_gamma   90.00
#
_symmetry.space_group_name_H-M   'P 1'
#
loop_
_entity.id
_entity.type
_entity.pdbx_description
1 polymer ?
#
loop_
_entity_poly.entity_id
_entity_poly.type
_entity_poly.pdbx_seq_one_letter_code
_entity_poly.pdbx_strand_id
1 'polypeptide(L)'
;MADSFGPRRDADAGRASGGFRPDEDEPRPRAEPIRVLVVDDHALFRRGLEIVLATEEDIEVVGEAGDGSEAVEKATDLLPDIVLMDVRMPKRGGIEACTAIKEVAPSAKIIMLT
;
A
#
# COMPACT_ATOMS: atom_id res chain seq x y z
N MET A 1 -67.91 -24.93 42.27
CA MET A 1 -66.63 -25.12 42.99
C MET A 1 -65.54 -24.53 42.10
N ALA A 2 -65.03 -23.36 42.50
CA ALA A 2 -63.81 -22.63 42.06
C ALA A 2 -63.51 -22.53 40.55
N ASP A 3 -63.69 -21.35 39.94
CA ASP A 3 -62.67 -20.30 39.73
C ASP A 3 -61.65 -20.64 38.63
N SER A 4 -61.63 -19.86 37.54
CA SER A 4 -60.56 -18.87 37.36
C SER A 4 -60.72 -18.09 36.05
N PHE A 5 -60.61 -16.78 36.21
CA PHE A 5 -60.45 -15.75 35.19
C PHE A 5 -59.17 -15.93 34.37
N GLY A 6 -59.20 -15.44 33.13
CA GLY A 6 -57.99 -15.05 32.39
C GLY A 6 -58.31 -14.23 31.14
N PRO A 7 -58.26 -12.89 31.21
CA PRO A 7 -58.37 -12.04 30.02
C PRO A 7 -57.00 -11.71 29.41
N ARG A 8 -57.02 -11.50 28.08
CA ARG A 8 -56.15 -10.67 27.23
C ARG A 8 -54.70 -11.13 26.99
N ARG A 9 -54.42 -11.45 25.72
CA ARG A 9 -53.10 -11.28 25.12
C ARG A 9 -53.06 -9.90 24.48
N ASP A 10 -52.48 -8.96 25.21
CA ASP A 10 -51.93 -7.73 24.65
C ASP A 10 -50.48 -8.00 24.19
N ALA A 11 -50.07 -7.18 23.22
CA ALA A 11 -48.89 -7.34 22.41
C ALA A 11 -47.55 -7.10 23.12
N ASP A 12 -46.52 -7.68 22.50
CA ASP A 12 -45.13 -7.22 22.37
C ASP A 12 -44.29 -6.93 23.63
N ALA A 13 -43.21 -7.68 23.79
CA ALA A 13 -41.88 -7.12 24.03
C ALA A 13 -40.81 -8.22 24.03
N GLY A 14 -39.99 -8.21 22.98
CA GLY A 14 -38.54 -8.30 23.07
C GLY A 14 -37.91 -9.51 23.77
N ARG A 15 -37.43 -10.46 22.96
CA ARG A 15 -36.17 -11.20 23.18
C ARG A 15 -35.78 -11.93 21.89
N ALA A 16 -35.19 -11.18 20.96
CA ALA A 16 -34.36 -11.77 19.92
C ALA A 16 -32.93 -11.86 20.50
N SER A 17 -32.61 -12.99 21.14
CA SER A 17 -31.23 -13.36 21.40
C SER A 17 -30.63 -13.92 20.11
N GLY A 18 -30.08 -13.03 19.31
CA GLY A 18 -29.18 -13.35 18.20
C GLY A 18 -28.08 -12.30 18.22
N GLY A 19 -27.02 -12.57 18.99
CA GLY A 19 -25.86 -11.70 19.06
C GLY A 19 -25.21 -11.61 17.68
N PHE A 20 -25.34 -10.45 17.05
CA PHE A 20 -24.61 -10.09 15.84
C PHE A 20 -23.78 -8.85 16.13
N ARG A 21 -22.46 -9.06 16.18
CA ARG A 21 -21.28 -8.15 16.05
C ARG A 21 -20.08 -8.88 16.69
N PRO A 22 -18.84 -8.82 16.15
CA PRO A 22 -18.30 -7.91 15.14
C PRO A 22 -17.48 -8.60 14.03
N ASP A 23 -17.63 -8.16 12.77
CA ASP A 23 -16.57 -8.34 11.76
C ASP A 23 -15.71 -7.07 11.75
N GLU A 24 -14.99 -6.78 12.85
CA GLU A 24 -14.08 -5.62 12.93
C GLU A 24 -12.59 -5.98 12.84
N ASP A 25 -12.22 -7.25 12.66
CA ASP A 25 -10.80 -7.65 12.63
C ASP A 25 -10.53 -8.89 11.74
N GLU A 26 -11.36 -9.17 10.72
CA GLU A 26 -10.91 -10.16 9.73
C GLU A 26 -9.79 -9.52 8.87
N PRO A 27 -8.55 -10.02 8.95
CA PRO A 27 -7.50 -9.53 8.07
C PRO A 27 -7.94 -9.85 6.65
N ARG A 28 -8.32 -8.80 5.91
CA ARG A 28 -8.45 -8.88 4.45
C ARG A 28 -7.17 -9.56 3.96
N PRO A 29 -7.23 -10.52 3.02
CA PRO A 29 -6.02 -11.09 2.45
C PRO A 29 -5.12 -9.93 2.10
N ARG A 30 -3.97 -9.84 2.80
CA ARG A 30 -3.08 -8.67 2.68
C ARG A 30 -2.77 -8.59 1.20
N ALA A 31 -3.15 -7.46 0.58
CA ALA A 31 -2.77 -7.20 -0.79
C ALA A 31 -1.26 -7.43 -0.91
N GLU A 32 -0.80 -7.95 -2.05
CA GLU A 32 0.64 -8.09 -2.27
C GLU A 32 1.35 -6.77 -1.93
N PRO A 33 2.50 -6.83 -1.23
CA PRO A 33 3.19 -5.62 -0.78
C PRO A 33 3.52 -4.73 -1.97
N ILE A 34 3.41 -3.42 -1.78
CA ILE A 34 3.68 -2.41 -2.81
C ILE A 34 5.17 -2.43 -3.10
N ARG A 35 5.52 -2.73 -4.35
CA ARG A 35 6.92 -2.87 -4.79
C ARG A 35 7.49 -1.51 -5.16
N VAL A 36 8.51 -1.08 -4.41
CA VAL A 36 9.13 0.24 -4.52
C VAL A 36 10.55 0.12 -5.07
N LEU A 37 10.86 0.90 -6.10
CA LEU A 37 12.22 1.18 -6.56
C LEU A 37 12.65 2.56 -6.04
N VAL A 38 13.78 2.62 -5.32
CA VAL A 38 14.32 3.89 -4.79
C VAL A 38 15.44 4.41 -5.71
N VAL A 39 15.33 5.65 -6.16
CA VAL A 39 16.28 6.25 -7.11
C VAL A 39 16.76 7.60 -6.58
N ASP A 40 18.04 7.68 -6.23
CA ASP A 40 18.68 8.88 -5.69
C ASP A 40 20.21 8.74 -5.85
N ASP A 41 20.93 9.82 -6.15
CA ASP A 41 22.39 9.78 -6.33
C ASP A 41 23.18 9.77 -5.01
N HIS A 42 22.52 10.00 -3.87
CA HIS A 42 23.08 9.96 -2.53
C HIS A 42 22.77 8.63 -1.82
N ALA A 43 23.79 7.77 -1.73
CA ALA A 43 23.67 6.44 -1.10
C ALA A 43 23.15 6.48 0.36
N LEU A 44 23.52 7.50 1.15
CA LEU A 44 23.03 7.64 2.52
C LEU A 44 21.51 7.87 2.58
N PHE A 45 20.98 8.63 1.63
CA PHE A 45 19.55 8.92 1.57
C PHE A 45 18.76 7.69 1.16
N ARG A 46 19.23 6.93 0.15
CA ARG A 46 18.64 5.64 -0.21
C ARG A 46 18.57 4.68 0.96
N ARG A 47 19.68 4.53 1.69
CA ARG A 47 19.71 3.66 2.89
C ARG A 47 18.75 4.13 3.98
N GLY A 48 18.62 5.45 4.15
CA GLY A 48 17.64 6.04 5.07
C GLY A 48 16.20 5.71 4.68
N LEU A 49 15.86 5.86 3.39
CA LEU A 49 14.54 5.52 2.87
C LEU A 49 14.25 4.02 3.00
N GLU A 50 15.19 3.15 2.67
CA GLU A 50 15.03 1.70 2.82
C GLU A 50 14.73 1.32 4.27
N ILE A 51 15.44 1.89 5.25
CA ILE A 51 15.20 1.64 6.68
C ILE A 51 13.80 2.09 7.10
N VAL A 52 13.36 3.26 6.63
CA VAL A 52 12.03 3.80 6.96
C VAL A 52 10.92 2.98 6.28
N LEU A 53 11.07 2.64 4.99
CA LEU A 53 10.07 1.87 4.26
C LEU A 53 9.97 0.43 4.79
N ALA A 54 11.06 -0.15 5.28
CA ALA A 54 11.08 -1.48 5.88
C ALA A 54 10.28 -1.58 7.19
N THR A 55 9.84 -0.47 7.80
CA THR A 55 8.94 -0.50 8.96
C THR A 55 7.48 -0.72 8.60
N GLU A 56 7.12 -0.57 7.31
CA GLU A 56 5.76 -0.74 6.81
C GLU A 56 5.59 -2.15 6.23
N GLU A 57 4.64 -2.92 6.76
CA GLU A 57 4.46 -4.34 6.38
C GLU A 57 3.81 -4.53 5.00
N ASP A 58 3.31 -3.46 4.39
CA ASP A 58 2.67 -3.43 3.07
C ASP A 58 3.57 -2.81 1.98
N ILE A 59 4.85 -2.57 2.27
CA ILE A 59 5.82 -2.01 1.32
C ILE A 59 7.05 -2.94 1.21
N GLU A 60 7.51 -3.16 -0.01
CA GLU A 60 8.73 -3.89 -0.30
C GLU A 60 9.65 -3.06 -1.19
N VAL A 61 10.87 -2.75 -0.73
CA VAL A 61 11.90 -2.14 -1.58
C VAL A 61 12.54 -3.23 -2.44
N VAL A 62 12.16 -3.29 -3.71
CA VAL A 62 12.62 -4.33 -4.65
C VAL A 62 13.96 -4.02 -5.31
N GLY A 63 14.42 -2.77 -5.20
CA GLY A 63 15.72 -2.35 -5.70
C GLY A 63 16.03 -0.89 -5.45
N GLU A 64 17.27 -0.53 -5.75
CA GLU A 64 17.80 0.83 -5.66
C GLU A 64 18.53 1.21 -6.94
N ALA A 65 18.57 2.48 -7.31
CA ALA A 65 19.41 3.01 -8.39
C ALA A 65 20.08 4.33 -8.00
N GLY A 66 21.31 4.52 -8.45
CA GLY A 66 22.10 5.73 -8.21
C GLY A 66 22.02 6.80 -9.30
N ASP A 67 21.45 6.46 -10.47
CA ASP A 67 21.20 7.42 -11.54
C ASP A 67 20.02 6.99 -12.43
N GLY A 68 19.59 7.90 -13.31
CA GLY A 68 18.44 7.67 -14.17
C GLY A 68 18.61 6.55 -15.21
N SER A 69 19.84 6.15 -15.56
CA SER A 69 20.06 5.02 -16.48
C SER A 69 19.86 3.70 -15.76
N GLU A 70 20.49 3.53 -14.59
CA GLU A 70 20.28 2.36 -13.73
C GLU A 70 18.81 2.22 -13.32
N ALA A 71 18.11 3.34 -13.11
CA ALA A 71 16.69 3.34 -12.80
C ALA A 71 15.82 2.74 -13.92
N VAL A 72 16.13 3.03 -15.19
CA VAL A 72 15.39 2.49 -16.34
C VAL A 72 15.66 0.99 -16.49
N GLU A 73 16.90 0.56 -16.34
CA GLU A 73 17.28 -0.87 -16.37
C GLU A 73 16.52 -1.64 -15.27
N LYS A 74 16.56 -1.15 -14.03
CA LYS A 74 15.89 -1.80 -12.90
C LYS A 74 14.38 -1.74 -12.99
N ALA A 75 13.80 -0.65 -13.51
CA ALA A 75 12.35 -0.60 -13.73
C ALA A 75 11.89 -1.64 -14.75
N THR A 76 12.70 -1.91 -15.77
CA THR A 76 12.43 -2.95 -16.77
C THR A 76 12.46 -4.34 -16.15
N ASP A 77 13.47 -4.63 -15.34
CA ASP A 77 13.68 -5.96 -14.76
C ASP A 77 12.76 -6.25 -13.58
N LEU A 78 12.51 -5.25 -12.74
CA LEU A 78 11.82 -5.40 -11.47
C LEU A 78 10.34 -5.04 -11.53
N LEU A 79 9.88 -4.37 -12.58
CA LEU A 79 8.49 -3.93 -12.78
C LEU A 79 7.84 -3.38 -11.49
N PRO A 80 8.40 -2.31 -10.89
CA PRO A 80 7.92 -1.79 -9.61
C PRO A 80 6.52 -1.16 -9.75
N ASP A 81 5.75 -1.17 -8.66
CA ASP A 81 4.49 -0.44 -8.56
C ASP A 81 4.72 1.06 -8.40
N ILE A 82 5.75 1.42 -7.62
CA ILE A 82 6.14 2.79 -7.33
C ILE A 82 7.64 2.97 -7.57
N VAL A 83 8.00 4.08 -8.21
CA VAL A 83 9.37 4.60 -8.26
C VAL A 83 9.43 5.87 -7.42
N LEU A 84 10.25 5.85 -6.37
CA LEU A 84 10.64 7.05 -5.62
C LEU A 84 11.86 7.64 -6.31
N MET A 85 11.74 8.85 -6.87
CA MET A 85 12.72 9.43 -7.79
C MET A 85 13.20 10.79 -7.31
N ASP A 86 14.50 10.95 -7.06
CA ASP A 86 15.09 12.27 -6.87
C ASP A 86 15.06 13.07 -8.19
N VAL A 87 14.74 14.37 -8.08
CA VAL A 87 14.73 15.29 -9.22
C VAL A 87 16.16 15.62 -9.65
N ARG A 88 17.10 15.75 -8.72
CA ARG A 88 18.41 16.39 -8.94
C ARG A 88 19.56 15.38 -8.98
N MET A 89 19.55 14.50 -9.98
CA MET A 89 20.65 13.56 -10.22
C MET A 89 21.59 14.01 -11.37
N PRO A 90 22.90 13.73 -11.28
CA PRO A 90 23.83 13.90 -12.39
C PRO A 90 23.57 12.88 -13.51
N LYS A 91 24.04 13.19 -14.73
CA LYS A 91 23.82 12.40 -15.96
C LYS A 91 22.38 12.49 -16.46
N ARG A 92 21.61 11.40 -16.38
CA ARG A 92 20.19 11.36 -16.74
C ARG A 92 19.39 11.83 -15.53
N GLY A 93 18.91 13.07 -15.61
CA GLY A 93 18.13 13.67 -14.52
C GLY A 93 16.83 12.90 -14.28
N GLY A 94 16.27 13.04 -13.07
CA GLY A 94 15.07 12.29 -12.66
C GLY A 94 13.87 12.50 -13.60
N ILE A 95 13.72 13.69 -14.19
CA ILE A 95 12.65 14.00 -15.14
C ILE A 95 12.81 13.20 -16.45
N GLU A 96 14.02 13.11 -17.00
CA GLU A 96 14.29 12.34 -18.21
C GLU A 96 14.16 10.84 -17.97
N ALA A 97 14.49 10.38 -16.76
CA ALA A 97 14.29 9.01 -16.33
C ALA A 97 12.79 8.66 -16.24
N CYS A 98 11.94 9.56 -15.74
CA CYS A 98 10.49 9.35 -15.66
C CYS A 98 9.87 8.97 -17.01
N THR A 99 10.22 9.70 -18.08
CA THR A 99 9.68 9.41 -19.41
C THR A 99 10.09 8.01 -19.89
N ALA A 100 11.36 7.65 -19.76
CA ALA A 100 11.83 6.33 -20.19
C ALA A 100 11.28 5.18 -19.31
N ILE A 101 11.19 5.39 -18.00
CA ILE A 101 10.56 4.42 -17.09
C ILE A 101 9.10 4.20 -17.51
N LYS A 102 8.37 5.24 -17.90
CA LYS A 102 7.00 5.09 -18.38
C LYS A 102 6.85 4.33 -19.70
N GLU A 103 7.89 4.29 -20.53
CA GLU A 103 7.90 3.51 -21.76
C GLU A 103 8.08 2.01 -21.47
N VAL A 104 8.94 1.66 -20.50
CA VAL A 104 9.26 0.24 -20.17
C VAL A 104 8.36 -0.35 -19.08
N ALA A 105 7.87 0.48 -18.16
CA ALA A 105 6.99 0.12 -17.05
C ALA A 105 5.78 1.09 -16.98
N PRO A 106 4.79 0.98 -17.90
CA PRO A 106 3.69 1.94 -18.00
C PRO A 106 2.80 2.04 -16.75
N SER A 107 2.67 0.92 -16.01
CA SER A 107 1.88 0.82 -14.78
C SER A 107 2.53 1.53 -13.60
N ALA A 108 3.86 1.62 -13.56
CA ALA A 108 4.61 2.19 -12.44
C ALA A 108 4.16 3.63 -12.15
N LYS A 109 3.83 3.93 -10.91
CA LYS A 109 3.60 5.29 -10.43
C LYS A 109 4.94 5.90 -10.03
N ILE A 110 5.13 7.18 -10.27
CA ILE A 110 6.39 7.86 -9.97
C ILE A 110 6.10 8.99 -8.99
N ILE A 111 6.83 9.03 -7.88
CA ILE A 111 6.77 10.08 -6.87
C ILE A 111 8.13 10.78 -6.86
N MET A 112 8.11 12.09 -7.09
CA MET A 112 9.34 12.89 -7.09
C MET A 112 9.70 13.35 -5.67
N LEU A 113 10.98 13.24 -5.32
CA LEU A 113 11.58 13.76 -4.08
C LEU A 113 12.30 15.09 -4.39
N THR A 114 12.17 16.11 -3.52
CA THR A 114 12.65 17.49 -3.80
C THR A 114 13.51 18.09 -2.69
#